data_AF-A0A2E6KYI0-F1
#
_entry.id   AF-A0A2E6KYI0-F1
#
_cell.length_a   1.000
_cell.length_b   1.000
_cell.length_c   1.000
_cell.angle_alpha   90.00
_cell.angle_beta   90.00
_cell.angle_gamma   90.00
#
_symmetry.space_group_name_H-M   'P 1'
#
loop_
_entity.id
_entity.type
_entity.pdbx_description
1 polymer ?
#
loop_
_entity_poly.entity_id
_entity_poly.type
_entity_poly.pdbx_seq_one_letter_code
_entity_poly.pdbx_strand_id
1 'polypeptide(L)'
;MTEAKATNLAGREEIIGRNYPVILERLLLLIVIIVFMLGYNAVGDWSGGGFVGKVTTWCIFPCLLLFTAEMLGRMIQAMNRD
;
A
#
# COMPACT_ATOMS: atom_id res chain seq x y z
N MET A 1 -4.28 0.80 -43.37
CA MET A 1 -3.70 0.14 -42.20
C MET A 1 -4.75 0.20 -41.11
N THR A 2 -5.41 -0.93 -40.84
CA THR A 2 -6.54 -1.00 -39.91
C THR A 2 -5.99 -0.93 -38.49
N GLU A 3 -6.25 0.17 -37.78
CA GLU A 3 -5.96 0.26 -36.35
C GLU A 3 -6.71 -0.86 -35.64
N ALA A 4 -5.95 -1.78 -35.04
CA ALA A 4 -6.49 -2.87 -34.25
C ALA A 4 -7.09 -2.29 -32.96
N LYS A 5 -8.36 -1.87 -33.04
CA LYS A 5 -9.15 -1.47 -31.87
C LYS A 5 -9.18 -2.65 -30.91
N ALA A 6 -8.76 -2.45 -29.66
CA ALA A 6 -8.77 -3.47 -28.61
C ALA A 6 -10.23 -3.87 -28.30
N THR A 7 -10.75 -4.79 -29.10
CA THR A 7 -12.07 -5.38 -28.97
C THR A 7 -11.88 -6.73 -28.28
N ASN A 8 -12.67 -7.00 -27.24
CA ASN A 8 -12.66 -8.30 -26.58
C ASN A 8 -13.17 -9.40 -27.54
N LEU A 9 -13.00 -10.68 -27.18
CA LEU A 9 -13.47 -11.82 -28.01
C LEU A 9 -14.97 -11.76 -28.36
N ALA A 10 -15.77 -10.98 -27.61
CA ALA A 10 -17.20 -10.80 -27.80
C ALA A 10 -17.57 -9.49 -28.54
N GLY A 11 -16.61 -8.79 -29.16
CA GLY A 11 -16.89 -7.57 -29.93
C GLY A 11 -17.05 -6.30 -29.09
N ARG A 12 -16.90 -6.37 -27.76
CA ARG A 12 -17.05 -5.22 -26.86
C ARG A 12 -15.76 -4.40 -26.84
N GLU A 13 -15.90 -3.08 -26.88
CA GLU A 13 -14.76 -2.18 -26.70
C GLU A 13 -14.18 -2.36 -25.28
N GLU A 14 -12.92 -2.77 -25.20
CA GLU A 14 -12.20 -2.77 -23.94
C GLU A 14 -11.78 -1.35 -23.61
N ILE A 15 -12.43 -0.78 -22.62
CA ILE A 15 -11.96 0.44 -21.99
C ILE A 15 -10.72 0.04 -21.20
N ILE A 16 -9.53 0.32 -21.72
CA ILE A 16 -8.28 0.10 -21.00
C ILE A 16 -8.41 0.76 -19.63
N GLY A 17 -8.45 -0.06 -18.58
CA GLY A 17 -8.52 0.41 -17.20
C GLY A 17 -7.34 1.34 -16.92
N ARG A 18 -7.61 2.44 -16.22
CA ARG A 18 -6.61 3.48 -15.91
C ARG A 18 -5.33 2.84 -15.36
N ASN A 19 -4.17 3.32 -15.80
CA ASN A 19 -2.88 2.90 -15.28
C ASN A 19 -2.84 3.11 -13.76
N TYR A 20 -2.95 2.02 -13.02
CA TYR A 20 -2.76 2.02 -11.57
C TYR A 20 -1.29 2.34 -11.29
N PRO A 21 -0.96 3.32 -10.43
CA PRO A 21 0.42 3.69 -10.14
C PRO A 21 1.10 2.64 -9.25
N VAL A 22 1.35 1.44 -9.80
CA VAL A 22 1.97 0.29 -9.11
C VAL A 22 3.33 0.66 -8.50
N ILE A 23 4.08 1.57 -9.14
CA ILE A 23 5.39 2.02 -8.67
C ILE A 23 5.26 2.78 -7.35
N LEU A 24 4.25 3.62 -7.22
CA LEU A 24 4.04 4.43 -6.02
C LEU A 24 3.70 3.57 -4.82
N GLU A 25 2.82 2.58 -4.99
CA GLU A 25 2.48 1.64 -3.93
C GLU A 25 3.71 0.86 -3.46
N ARG A 26 4.56 0.40 -4.40
CA ARG A 26 5.82 -0.29 -4.07
C ARG A 26 6.77 0.59 -3.25
N LEU A 27 6.93 1.87 -3.61
CA LEU A 27 7.75 2.80 -2.84
C LEU A 27 7.19 3.01 -1.43
N LEU A 28 5.87 3.11 -1.30
CA LEU A 28 5.19 3.32 -0.03
C LEU A 28 5.37 2.11 0.91
N LEU A 29 5.31 0.89 0.37
CA LEU A 29 5.64 -0.33 1.12
C LEU A 29 7.10 -0.39 1.56
N LEU A 30 8.04 0.06 0.72
CA LEU A 30 9.46 0.15 1.12
C LEU A 30 9.64 1.14 2.28
N ILE A 31 8.96 2.29 2.22
CA ILE A 31 8.98 3.28 3.31
C ILE A 31 8.42 2.67 4.60
N VAL A 32 7.30 1.93 4.53
CA VAL A 32 6.74 1.22 5.69
C VAL A 32 7.77 0.30 6.34
N ILE A 33 8.51 -0.48 5.54
CA ILE A 33 9.54 -1.39 6.06
C ILE A 33 10.67 -0.61 6.75
N ILE A 34 11.12 0.51 6.16
CA ILE A 34 12.16 1.37 6.75
C ILE A 34 11.67 1.96 8.08
N VAL A 35 10.46 2.51 8.11
CA VAL A 35 9.84 3.07 9.31
C VAL A 35 9.67 2.00 10.38
N PHE A 36 9.27 0.79 10.00
CA PHE A 36 9.17 -0.33 10.92
C PHE A 36 10.53 -0.66 11.54
N MET A 37 11.59 -0.79 10.74
CA MET A 37 12.93 -1.10 11.25
C MET A 37 13.47 -0.04 12.20
N LEU A 38 13.31 1.25 11.86
CA LEU A 38 13.78 2.35 12.69
C LEU A 38 12.93 2.53 13.95
N GLY A 39 11.61 2.33 13.84
CA GLY A 39 10.66 2.49 14.94
C GLY A 39 10.55 1.28 15.86
N TYR A 40 11.05 0.11 15.45
CA TYR A 40 10.90 -1.15 16.19
C TYR A 40 11.37 -1.05 17.65
N ASN A 41 12.59 -0.54 17.87
CA ASN A 41 13.13 -0.41 19.22
C ASN A 41 12.34 0.62 20.04
N ALA A 42 11.99 1.76 19.46
CA ALA A 42 11.23 2.80 20.14
C ALA A 42 9.83 2.33 20.57
N VAL A 43 9.14 1.58 19.71
CA VAL A 43 7.82 1.01 20.02
C VAL A 43 7.93 -0.15 21.01
N GLY A 44 8.98 -0.97 20.88
CA GLY A 44 9.30 -2.02 21.84
C GLY A 44 9.47 -1.47 23.25
N ASP A 45 10.32 -0.46 23.40
CA ASP A 45 10.61 0.19 24.68
C ASP A 45 9.36 0.88 25.26
N TRP A 46 8.55 1.53 24.41
CA TRP A 46 7.30 2.18 24.83
C TRP A 46 6.22 1.19 25.27
N SER A 47 6.08 0.06 24.56
CA SER A 47 5.04 -0.93 24.85
C SER A 47 5.32 -1.75 26.13
N GLY A 48 6.53 -1.62 26.67
CA GLY A 48 6.98 -2.34 27.85
C GLY A 48 7.35 -3.80 27.58
N GLY A 49 7.66 -4.51 28.66
CA GLY A 49 8.05 -5.92 28.62
C GLY A 49 6.88 -6.90 28.63
N GLY A 50 7.17 -8.16 28.30
CA GLY A 50 6.22 -9.27 28.42
C GLY A 50 5.45 -9.60 27.14
N PHE A 51 4.35 -10.34 27.28
CA PHE A 51 3.55 -10.82 26.14
C PHE A 51 2.87 -9.67 25.39
N VAL A 52 2.32 -8.70 26.12
CA VAL A 52 1.62 -7.55 25.53
C VAL A 52 2.56 -6.69 24.69
N GLY A 53 3.77 -6.40 25.18
CA GLY A 53 4.75 -5.61 24.41
C GLY A 53 5.21 -6.31 23.13
N LYS A 54 5.40 -7.64 23.18
CA LYS A 54 5.69 -8.44 21.99
C LYS A 54 4.56 -8.39 20.97
N VAL A 55 3.30 -8.58 21.39
CA VAL A 55 2.14 -8.51 20.50
C VAL A 55 1.99 -7.10 19.89
N THR A 56 2.18 -6.06 20.68
CA THR A 56 2.11 -4.68 20.19
C THR A 56 3.17 -4.40 19.14
N THR A 57 4.42 -4.78 19.41
CA THR A 57 5.55 -4.47 18.52
C THR A 57 5.54 -5.32 17.25
N TRP A 58 5.15 -6.60 17.35
CA TRP A 58 5.18 -7.53 16.21
C TRP A 58 3.88 -7.61 15.42
N CYS A 59 2.73 -7.31 16.02
CA CYS A 59 1.43 -7.44 15.34
C CYS A 59 0.76 -6.09 15.15
N ILE A 60 0.58 -5.31 16.22
CA ILE A 60 -0.19 -4.05 16.15
C ILE A 60 0.55 -2.99 15.32
N PHE A 61 1.84 -2.80 15.59
CA PHE A 61 2.66 -1.79 14.92
C PHE A 61 2.74 -1.98 13.39
N PRO A 62 3.10 -3.17 12.85
CA PRO A 62 3.14 -3.35 11.40
C PRO A 62 1.75 -3.27 10.77
N CYS A 63 0.69 -3.75 11.45
CA CYS A 63 -0.69 -3.59 10.97
C CYS A 63 -1.08 -2.10 10.86
N LEU A 64 -0.72 -1.28 11.85
CA LEU A 64 -0.95 0.16 11.80
C LEU A 64 -0.21 0.83 10.63
N LEU A 65 1.05 0.47 10.41
CA LEU A 65 1.81 1.02 9.29
C LEU A 65 1.19 0.63 7.94
N LEU A 66 0.80 -0.63 7.77
CA LEU A 66 0.13 -1.08 6.54
C LEU A 66 -1.23 -0.40 6.34
N PHE A 67 -1.99 -0.21 7.41
CA PHE A 67 -3.26 0.52 7.35
C PHE A 67 -3.06 1.98 6.90
N THR A 68 -2.07 2.68 7.48
CA THR A 68 -1.75 4.05 7.06
C THR A 68 -1.28 4.11 5.61
N ALA A 69 -0.50 3.11 5.18
CA ALA A 69 -0.05 3.00 3.80
C ALA A 69 -1.19 2.81 2.81
N GLU A 70 -2.14 1.94 3.14
CA GLU A 70 -3.33 1.73 2.31
C GLU A 70 -4.18 3.01 2.21
N MET A 71 -4.41 3.70 3.33
CA MET A 71 -5.16 4.96 3.34
C MET A 71 -4.49 6.03 2.47
N LEU A 72 -3.16 6.18 2.57
CA LEU A 72 -2.40 7.09 1.71
C LEU A 72 -2.48 6.69 0.23
N GLY A 73 -2.36 5.40 -0.07
CA GLY A 73 -2.51 4.88 -1.43
C GLY A 73 -3.87 5.21 -2.03
N ARG A 74 -4.95 5.02 -1.24
CA ARG A 74 -6.33 5.38 -1.64
C ARG A 74 -6.51 6.89 -1.80
N MET A 75 -5.92 7.71 -0.93
CA MET A 75 -5.96 9.17 -1.04
C MET A 75 -5.28 9.67 -2.31
N ILE A 76 -4.08 9.17 -2.62
CA ILE A 76 -3.35 9.57 -3.84
C ILE A 76 -4.13 9.15 -5.08
N GLN A 77 -4.73 7.96 -5.08
CA GLN A 77 -5.63 7.53 -6.15
C GLN A 77 -6.85 8.44 -6.30
N ALA A 78 -7.42 8.92 -5.19
CA ALA A 78 -8.56 9.84 -5.21
C ALA A 78 -8.16 11.23 -5.76
N MET A 79 -7.00 11.76 -5.38
CA MET A 79 -6.50 13.05 -5.87
C MET A 79 -6.15 13.02 -7.36
N ASN A 80 -5.59 11.91 -7.84
CA ASN A 80 -5.22 11.73 -9.24
C ASN A 80 -6.42 11.28 -10.12
N ARG A 81 -7.63 11.24 -9.53
CA ARG A 81 -8.87 10.88 -10.21
C ARG A 81 -9.55 12.10 -10.85
N ASP A 82 -9.33 13.29 -10.30
CA ASP A 82 -9.66 14.61 -10.89
C ASP A 82 -8.62 15.02 -11.93
#